data_AF-A0A9P6CMY9-F1
#
_entry.id   AF-A0A9P6CMY9-F1
#
_cell.length_a   1.000
_cell.length_b   1.000
_cell.length_c   1.000
_cell.angle_alpha   90.00
_cell.angle_beta   90.00
_cell.angle_gamma   90.00
#
_symmetry.space_group_name_H-M   'P 1'
#
loop_
_entity.id
_entity.type
_entity.pdbx_description
1 polymer ?
#
loop_
_entity_poly.entity_id
_entity_poly.type
_entity_poly.pdbx_seq_one_letter_code
_entity_poly.pdbx_strand_id
1 'polypeptide(L)'
;TTDDSIMDAMDWTDLQSYGETCRCLYNKKTRYLERRFAVYTVFIRPFLNSSEWTRFQIFQATSGVLISGSIALQFFNREYYPTSSLDLFIENTYAARFLQWLNEIGY
;
A
#
# COMPACT_ATOMS: atom_id res chain seq x y z
N THR A 1 6.06 -1.60 17.84
CA THR A 1 6.00 -1.59 19.32
C THR A 1 5.42 -2.92 19.79
N THR A 2 5.41 -3.22 21.10
CA THR A 2 4.70 -4.42 21.62
C THR A 2 3.24 -4.46 21.19
N ASP A 3 2.57 -3.30 21.16
CA ASP A 3 1.20 -3.18 20.65
C ASP A 3 1.08 -3.60 19.18
N ASP A 4 2.04 -3.21 18.32
CA ASP A 4 2.02 -3.58 16.90
C ASP A 4 2.16 -5.10 16.72
N SER A 5 3.01 -5.77 17.51
CA SER A 5 3.17 -7.23 17.45
C SER A 5 1.90 -7.99 17.85
N ILE A 6 1.13 -7.45 18.82
CA ILE A 6 -0.18 -8.00 19.18
C ILE A 6 -1.17 -7.87 18.02
N MET A 7 -1.21 -6.69 17.38
CA MET A 7 -2.13 -6.40 16.27
C MET A 7 -1.74 -7.12 14.98
N ASP A 8 -0.45 -7.40 14.75
CA ASP A 8 0.02 -8.22 13.63
C ASP A 8 -0.50 -9.67 13.71
N ALA A 9 -0.74 -10.19 14.92
CA ALA A 9 -1.31 -11.52 15.15
C ALA A 9 -2.84 -11.59 15.04
N MET A 10 -3.53 -10.45 14.96
CA MET A 10 -4.99 -10.37 14.85
C MET A 10 -5.43 -10.40 13.39
N ASP A 11 -6.54 -11.06 13.10
CA ASP A 11 -7.23 -10.86 11.82
C ASP A 11 -8.00 -9.52 11.79
N TRP A 12 -8.68 -9.21 10.69
CA TRP A 12 -9.41 -7.95 10.57
C TRP A 12 -10.56 -7.81 11.57
N THR A 13 -11.25 -8.92 11.87
CA THR A 13 -12.39 -8.94 12.79
C THR A 13 -11.92 -8.69 14.20
N ASP A 14 -10.87 -9.39 14.62
CA ASP A 14 -10.24 -9.23 15.93
C ASP A 14 -9.70 -7.81 16.11
N LEU A 15 -9.03 -7.28 15.08
CA LEU A 15 -8.50 -5.93 15.10
C LEU A 15 -9.63 -4.90 15.25
N GLN A 16 -10.77 -5.12 14.58
CA GLN A 16 -11.93 -4.25 14.70
C GLN A 16 -12.50 -4.28 16.12
N SER A 17 -12.80 -5.48 16.65
CA SER A 17 -13.33 -5.67 18.00
C SER A 17 -12.38 -5.12 19.07
N TYR A 18 -11.06 -5.30 18.90
CA TYR A 18 -10.04 -4.74 19.79
C TYR A 18 -10.18 -3.21 19.94
N GLY A 19 -10.43 -2.51 18.82
CA GLY A 19 -10.62 -1.07 18.83
C GLY A 19 -11.96 -0.60 19.40
N GLU A 20 -12.96 -1.46 19.48
CA GLU A 20 -14.30 -1.11 19.99
C GLU A 20 -14.41 -1.22 21.53
N THR A 21 -13.46 -1.89 22.17
CA THR A 21 -13.44 -2.08 23.63
C THR A 21 -13.37 -0.78 24.42
N CYS A 22 -12.47 0.14 24.04
CA CYS A 22 -12.33 1.45 24.66
C CYS A 22 -11.60 2.46 23.76
N ARG A 23 -11.69 3.75 24.12
CA ARG A 23 -11.05 4.85 23.37
C ARG A 23 -9.53 4.71 23.25
N CYS A 24 -8.87 4.16 24.28
CA CYS A 24 -7.42 3.96 24.25
C CYS A 24 -7.04 2.95 23.16
N LEU A 25 -7.70 1.79 23.13
CA LEU A 25 -7.44 0.74 22.15
C LEU A 25 -7.88 1.14 20.74
N TYR A 26 -8.99 1.88 20.62
CA TYR A 26 -9.36 2.54 19.37
C TYR A 26 -8.21 3.37 18.80
N ASN A 27 -7.64 4.27 19.60
CA ASN A 27 -6.54 5.14 19.17
C ASN A 27 -5.28 4.34 18.81
N LYS A 28 -4.97 3.27 19.56
CA LYS A 28 -3.85 2.38 19.25
C LYS A 28 -4.05 1.67 17.90
N LYS A 29 -5.23 1.10 17.67
CA LYS A 29 -5.62 0.48 16.39
C LYS A 29 -5.49 1.46 15.24
N THR A 30 -6.08 2.65 15.35
CA THR A 30 -6.05 3.65 14.28
C THR A 30 -4.62 4.01 13.90
N ARG A 31 -3.78 4.30 14.90
CA ARG A 31 -2.37 4.62 14.66
C ARG A 31 -1.58 3.44 14.07
N TYR A 32 -1.92 2.21 14.46
CA TYR A 32 -1.34 1.01 13.86
C TYR A 32 -1.72 0.89 12.39
N LEU A 33 -3.00 1.08 12.06
CA LEU A 33 -3.49 1.04 10.67
C LEU A 33 -2.83 2.11 9.82
N GLU A 34 -2.76 3.35 10.31
CA GLU A 34 -2.07 4.46 9.64
C GLU A 34 -0.60 4.15 9.33
N ARG A 35 0.10 3.43 10.22
CA ARG A 35 1.52 3.07 10.00
C ARG A 35 1.68 1.87 9.07
N ARG A 36 0.93 0.79 9.31
CA ARG A 36 1.08 -0.48 8.59
C ARG A 36 0.50 -0.44 7.18
N PHE A 37 -0.57 0.32 6.97
CA PHE A 37 -1.26 0.42 5.69
C PHE A 37 -1.02 1.75 4.97
N ALA A 38 -0.03 2.54 5.40
CA ALA A 38 0.45 3.69 4.62
C ALA A 38 1.14 3.22 3.34
N VAL A 39 0.34 2.97 2.29
CA VAL A 39 0.78 2.37 1.02
C VAL A 39 2.04 3.02 0.47
N TYR A 40 2.03 4.36 0.38
CA TYR A 40 3.17 5.11 -0.12
C TYR A 40 4.43 4.89 0.71
N THR A 41 4.35 5.17 2.01
CA THR A 41 5.51 5.15 2.92
C THR A 41 6.11 3.75 3.07
N VAL A 42 5.26 2.73 3.11
CA VAL A 42 5.69 1.35 3.41
C VAL A 42 6.11 0.60 2.15
N PHE A 43 5.37 0.74 1.05
CA PHE A 43 5.54 -0.15 -0.11
C PHE A 43 6.02 0.55 -1.38
N ILE A 44 5.61 1.81 -1.62
CA ILE A 44 5.81 2.45 -2.94
C ILE A 44 6.99 3.42 -2.97
N ARG A 45 7.35 4.02 -1.83
CA ARG A 45 8.47 4.96 -1.70
C ARG A 45 9.80 4.49 -2.31
N PRO A 46 10.16 3.19 -2.31
CA PRO A 46 11.37 2.71 -2.99
C PRO A 46 11.33 2.87 -4.52
N PHE A 47 10.15 2.94 -5.13
CA PHE A 47 9.96 2.97 -6.58
C PHE A 47 9.60 4.36 -7.11
N LEU A 48 8.77 5.10 -6.37
CA LEU A 48 8.25 6.40 -6.81
C LEU A 48 8.46 7.44 -5.72
N ASN A 49 8.91 8.63 -6.09
CA ASN A 49 8.90 9.79 -5.19
C ASN A 49 7.48 10.36 -5.01
N SER A 50 7.33 11.39 -4.18
CA SER A 50 6.00 11.89 -3.79
C SER A 50 5.24 12.53 -4.94
N SER A 51 5.93 13.22 -5.86
CA SER A 51 5.32 13.79 -7.06
C SER A 51 4.90 12.70 -8.04
N GLU A 52 5.74 11.70 -8.26
CA GLU A 52 5.44 10.55 -9.12
C GLU A 52 4.30 9.71 -8.56
N TRP A 53 4.26 9.49 -7.25
CA TRP A 53 3.16 8.81 -6.57
C TRP A 53 1.83 9.54 -6.79
N THR A 54 1.81 10.86 -6.64
CA THR A 54 0.62 11.67 -6.90
C THR A 54 0.15 11.49 -8.34
N ARG A 55 1.10 11.47 -9.30
CA ARG A 55 0.78 11.25 -10.72
C ARG A 55 0.29 9.84 -10.99
N PHE A 56 0.89 8.84 -10.34
CA PHE A 56 0.46 7.45 -10.41
C PHE A 56 -0.98 7.29 -9.90
N GLN A 57 -1.36 7.92 -8.79
CA GLN A 57 -2.74 7.89 -8.29
C GLN A 57 -3.75 8.48 -9.28
N ILE A 58 -3.36 9.49 -10.06
CA ILE A 58 -4.20 10.02 -11.15
C ILE A 58 -4.38 8.95 -12.25
N PHE A 59 -3.32 8.23 -12.61
CA PHE A 59 -3.44 7.09 -13.52
C PHE A 59 -4.34 5.99 -12.93
N GLN A 60 -4.18 5.64 -11.65
CA GLN A 60 -5.07 4.66 -10.99
C GLN A 60 -6.55 5.06 -11.11
N ALA A 61 -6.85 6.33 -10.85
CA ALA A 61 -8.22 6.85 -10.91
C ALA A 61 -8.79 6.93 -12.34
N THR A 62 -7.95 7.13 -13.36
CA THR A 62 -8.41 7.41 -14.75
C THR A 62 -8.28 6.23 -15.70
N SER A 63 -7.38 5.29 -15.42
CA SER A 63 -7.10 4.13 -16.28
C SER A 63 -7.24 2.79 -15.57
N GLY A 64 -7.53 2.78 -14.26
CA GLY A 64 -7.66 1.54 -13.49
C GLY A 64 -6.36 0.76 -13.34
N VAL A 65 -5.18 1.41 -13.40
CA VAL A 65 -3.91 0.71 -13.14
C VAL A 65 -3.86 0.24 -11.68
N LEU A 66 -3.52 -1.03 -11.48
CA LEU A 66 -3.50 -1.67 -10.16
C LEU A 66 -2.10 -2.15 -9.80
N ILE A 67 -1.76 -2.02 -8.53
CA ILE A 67 -0.56 -2.65 -7.97
C ILE A 67 -0.88 -4.13 -7.76
N SER A 68 0.05 -5.00 -8.15
CA SER A 68 -0.11 -6.44 -8.14
C SER A 68 1.15 -7.12 -7.60
N GLY A 69 1.22 -8.45 -7.77
CA GLY A 69 2.40 -9.24 -7.45
C GLY A 69 2.82 -9.13 -5.99
N SER A 70 4.14 -9.09 -5.78
CA SER A 70 4.72 -9.21 -4.44
C SER A 70 4.35 -8.05 -3.52
N ILE A 71 4.18 -6.84 -4.06
CA ILE A 71 3.77 -5.67 -3.27
C ILE A 71 2.32 -5.79 -2.78
N ALA A 72 1.42 -6.29 -3.63
CA ALA A 72 0.03 -6.53 -3.21
C ALA A 72 -0.04 -7.57 -2.09
N LEU A 73 0.75 -8.65 -2.17
CA LEU A 73 0.82 -9.67 -1.13
C LEU A 73 1.38 -9.11 0.19
N GLN A 74 2.41 -8.27 0.14
CA GLN A 74 2.95 -7.61 1.34
C GLN A 74 1.89 -6.76 2.05
N PHE A 75 1.05 -6.04 1.30
CA PHE A 75 -0.05 -5.25 1.86
C PHE A 75 -1.05 -6.12 2.62
N PHE A 76 -1.49 -7.23 2.05
CA PHE A 76 -2.47 -8.12 2.68
C PHE A 76 -1.88 -8.92 3.85
N ASN A 77 -0.65 -9.42 3.70
CA ASN A 77 0.00 -10.23 4.71
C ASN A 77 0.60 -9.40 5.86
N ARG A 78 0.76 -8.07 5.66
CA ARG A 78 1.46 -7.16 6.58
C ARG A 78 2.92 -7.57 6.84
N GLU A 79 3.53 -8.17 5.83
CA GLU A 79 4.92 -8.65 5.84
C GLU A 79 5.79 -7.85 4.88
N TYR A 80 7.09 -7.80 5.16
CA TYR A 80 8.07 -7.14 4.31
C TYR A 80 8.87 -8.16 3.51
N TYR A 81 8.92 -7.99 2.18
CA TYR A 81 9.69 -8.83 1.27
C TYR A 81 10.89 -8.02 0.75
N PRO A 82 12.13 -8.32 1.17
CA PRO A 82 13.29 -7.47 0.95
C PRO A 82 13.72 -7.29 -0.51
N THR A 83 13.27 -8.17 -1.41
CA THR A 83 13.67 -8.17 -2.83
C THR A 83 12.45 -8.06 -3.77
N SER A 84 11.40 -7.36 -3.34
CA SER A 84 10.18 -7.20 -4.15
C SER A 84 10.36 -6.23 -5.32
N SER A 85 9.79 -6.57 -6.48
CA SER A 85 9.55 -5.67 -7.61
C SER A 85 8.17 -5.00 -7.50
N LEU A 86 7.98 -3.90 -8.22
CA LEU A 86 6.67 -3.28 -8.40
C LEU A 86 6.00 -3.83 -9.66
N ASP A 87 5.03 -4.72 -9.48
CA ASP A 87 4.28 -5.33 -10.57
C ASP A 87 2.96 -4.58 -10.79
N LEU A 88 2.68 -4.15 -12.02
CA LEU A 88 1.50 -3.33 -12.35
C LEU A 88 0.59 -4.04 -13.35
N PHE A 89 -0.71 -4.06 -13.08
CA PHE A 89 -1.74 -4.46 -14.04
C PHE A 89 -2.37 -3.21 -14.65
N ILE A 90 -2.42 -3.15 -15.99
CA ILE A 90 -3.01 -2.03 -16.72
C ILE A 90 -3.86 -2.53 -17.88
N GLU A 91 -5.00 -1.88 -18.11
CA GLU A 91 -5.78 -2.14 -19.30
C GLU A 91 -5.02 -1.67 -20.55
N ASN A 92 -4.98 -2.52 -21.59
CA ASN A 92 -4.19 -2.30 -22.79
C ASN A 92 -4.46 -0.94 -23.46
N THR A 93 -5.72 -0.47 -23.41
CA THR A 93 -6.16 0.84 -23.94
C THR A 93 -5.33 2.01 -23.38
N TYR A 94 -4.86 1.92 -22.14
CA TYR A 94 -4.10 2.97 -21.46
C TYR A 94 -2.60 2.67 -21.34
N ALA A 95 -2.17 1.47 -21.73
CA ALA A 95 -0.79 1.00 -21.57
C ALA A 95 0.23 1.93 -22.23
N ALA A 96 -0.01 2.35 -23.47
CA ALA A 96 0.94 3.19 -24.21
C ALA A 96 1.21 4.53 -23.50
N ARG A 97 0.16 5.21 -23.02
CA ARG A 97 0.27 6.48 -22.30
C ARG A 97 0.98 6.30 -20.96
N PHE A 98 0.70 5.21 -20.26
CA PHE A 98 1.33 4.92 -18.97
C PHE A 98 2.81 4.56 -19.12
N LEU A 99 3.16 3.75 -20.12
CA LEU A 99 4.55 3.41 -20.45
C LEU A 99 5.35 4.65 -20.88
N GLN A 100 4.74 5.57 -21.62
CA GLN A 100 5.37 6.85 -21.93
C GLN A 100 5.71 7.62 -20.66
N TRP A 101 4.78 7.71 -19.71
CA TRP A 101 5.03 8.37 -18.43
C TRP A 101 6.12 7.66 -17.62
N LEU A 102 6.16 6.32 -17.60
CA LEU A 102 7.24 5.57 -16.95
C LEU A 102 8.62 5.91 -17.53
N ASN A 103 8.72 5.99 -18.87
CA ASN A 103 9.96 6.39 -19.53
C ASN A 103 10.36 7.84 -19.18
N GLU A 104 9.38 8.76 -19.10
CA GLU A 104 9.63 10.16 -18.69
C GLU A 104 10.20 10.28 -17.27
N ILE A 105 9.88 9.34 -16.37
CA ILE A 105 10.40 9.30 -15.00
C ILE A 105 11.62 8.36 -14.84
N GLY A 106 12.14 7.79 -15.93
CA GLY A 106 13.41 7.05 -15.98
C GLY A 106 13.33 5.52 -15.85
N TYR A 107 12.16 4.92 -16.12
CA TYR A 107 11.97 3.47 -16.19
C TYR A 107 12.00 2.91 -17.61
#